data_AF-A0A1C7M493-F1
#
_entry.id   AF-A0A1C7M493-F1
#
_cell.length_a   1.000
_cell.length_b   1.000
_cell.length_c   1.000
_cell.angle_alpha   90.00
_cell.angle_beta   90.00
_cell.angle_gamma   90.00
#
_symmetry.space_group_name_H-M   'P 1'
#
loop_
_entity.id
_entity.type
_entity.pdbx_description
1 polymer ?
#
loop_
_entity_poly.entity_id
_entity_poly.type
_entity_poly.pdbx_seq_one_letter_code
_entity_poly.pdbx_strand_id
1 'polypeptide(L)'
;MSKDEILRAARRSTQTKIVPLRHALDERLIPQDEVLDILFLHLNESRIPKSFATSMHPTIAAVQCLAAFANMDLEGDVGRIIDGWPGILKWSAYFFTETGNRRKVALQAVGICWISIMKHQAIVDAMGRSPTSIELATRMWLEEAIEPYNSAGRAPLSTHILMKFLQNSDGETVDRMLGTVGADCNKVAKFAVAKLQTSFGDTPTDPDGVVVHITFLTLLSGAGRAPLLNALLGANVNWVVTKALVEVSVLVNSQESVDAMVAMTYCFGYLHTSLEATDGFTWVSQSVGAGLLQAFCNCSPHFSKLEARDLKMVLEVVGNVVSRFLIYRSVIETVEVEMEKIDSGSLQAKRVGASVAKPVWDAFRALAHERAVLVRLFSTANTQVCDNVQCQKRANRKEFRRCSACLVTFYCSKECQKASWKEGDHKALCILQQRQRMEGKPMDISKRDIAFLQQLVVLESRRHLRYLRERARRDFPDTPYSGLVVCIDYSVLPTALSLKRLEGYEYDCPLDSENFRARNAVVIERARDYPDICTLIETTLERKRGVLALGPSVFSSGNSDAFWEVNLPGKDDRNPQGRAGELGRMYNEIKPYLDADVTFSPIGEMFGRLVYI
;
A
#
# COMPACT_ATOMS: atom_id res chain seq x y z
N MET A 1 12.87 -52.10 19.96
CA MET A 1 14.33 -51.88 20.11
C MET A 1 14.54 -51.10 21.39
N SER A 2 15.55 -51.43 22.18
CA SER A 2 15.88 -50.63 23.37
C SER A 2 16.41 -49.24 22.97
N LYS A 3 16.32 -48.25 23.88
CA LYS A 3 16.88 -46.89 23.70
C LYS A 3 18.32 -46.94 23.16
N ASP A 4 19.17 -47.76 23.78
CA ASP A 4 20.59 -47.89 23.44
C ASP A 4 20.83 -48.54 22.07
N GLU A 5 19.93 -49.39 21.61
CA GLU A 5 19.99 -49.98 20.26
C GLU A 5 19.62 -48.94 19.19
N ILE A 6 18.64 -48.08 19.46
CA ILE A 6 18.22 -47.01 18.56
C ILE A 6 19.36 -45.98 18.42
N LEU A 7 19.95 -45.53 19.53
CA LEU A 7 21.06 -44.58 19.54
C LEU A 7 22.32 -45.13 18.85
N ARG A 8 22.73 -46.36 19.17
CA ARG A 8 23.90 -47.00 18.52
C ARG A 8 23.66 -47.21 17.03
N ALA A 9 22.44 -47.54 16.63
CA ALA A 9 22.09 -47.68 15.22
C ALA A 9 22.11 -46.33 14.49
N ALA A 10 21.53 -45.29 15.08
CA ALA A 10 21.48 -43.95 14.51
C ALA A 10 22.88 -43.37 14.29
N ARG A 11 23.83 -43.59 15.21
CA ARG A 11 25.24 -43.17 15.05
C ARG A 11 25.98 -43.87 13.89
N ARG A 12 25.56 -45.08 13.49
CA ARG A 12 26.23 -45.92 12.47
C ARG A 12 25.74 -45.68 11.02
N SER A 13 24.83 -44.73 10.77
CA SER A 13 24.37 -44.33 9.42
C SER A 13 23.70 -45.42 8.55
N THR A 14 23.13 -46.48 9.12
CA THR A 14 22.33 -47.44 8.33
C THR A 14 20.94 -46.87 8.05
N GLN A 15 20.61 -46.66 6.76
CA GLN A 15 19.39 -46.00 6.25
C GLN A 15 18.06 -46.49 6.85
N THR A 16 18.00 -47.75 7.28
CA THR A 16 16.82 -48.38 7.89
C THR A 16 16.54 -47.94 9.34
N LYS A 17 17.39 -47.13 9.98
CA LYS A 17 17.31 -46.89 11.44
C LYS A 17 17.28 -45.43 11.92
N ILE A 18 17.33 -44.43 11.02
CA ILE A 18 17.05 -43.02 11.39
C ILE A 18 15.53 -42.76 11.46
N VAL A 19 14.71 -43.52 10.72
CA VAL A 19 13.24 -43.45 10.83
C VAL A 19 12.74 -43.80 12.26
N PRO A 20 13.24 -44.87 12.92
CA PRO A 20 13.02 -45.11 14.34
C PRO A 20 13.44 -43.96 15.26
N LEU A 21 14.48 -43.17 14.92
CA LEU A 21 14.91 -42.03 15.74
C LEU A 21 13.85 -40.92 15.73
N ARG A 22 13.25 -40.64 14.57
CA ARG A 22 12.15 -39.67 14.46
C ARG A 22 10.92 -40.10 15.27
N HIS A 23 10.52 -41.37 15.16
CA HIS A 23 9.41 -41.90 15.95
C HIS A 23 9.72 -41.87 17.46
N ALA A 24 10.94 -42.22 17.86
CA ALA A 24 11.36 -42.19 19.25
C ALA A 24 11.44 -40.76 19.82
N LEU A 25 11.71 -39.75 18.98
CA LEU A 25 11.64 -38.33 19.35
C LEU A 25 10.18 -37.90 19.57
N ASP A 26 9.27 -38.29 18.67
CA ASP A 26 7.83 -37.98 18.78
C ASP A 26 7.23 -38.58 20.07
N GLU A 27 7.69 -39.78 20.47
CA GLU A 27 7.29 -40.46 21.71
C GLU A 27 8.09 -40.01 22.96
N ARG A 28 9.01 -39.04 22.83
CA ARG A 28 9.90 -38.55 23.92
C ARG A 28 10.72 -39.66 24.62
N LEU A 29 11.06 -40.73 23.90
CA LEU A 29 11.79 -41.90 24.43
C LEU A 29 13.31 -41.68 24.56
N ILE A 30 13.83 -40.62 23.93
CA ILE A 30 15.26 -40.29 23.89
C ILE A 30 15.45 -38.84 24.33
N PRO A 31 16.41 -38.55 25.23
CA PRO A 31 16.78 -37.19 25.60
C PRO A 31 17.17 -36.35 24.38
N GLN A 32 16.72 -35.10 24.35
CA GLN A 32 16.90 -34.22 23.20
C GLN A 32 18.37 -33.90 22.91
N ASP A 33 19.19 -33.81 23.95
CA ASP A 33 20.62 -33.57 23.87
C ASP A 33 21.34 -34.67 23.08
N GLU A 34 21.00 -35.94 23.34
CA GLU A 34 21.53 -37.10 22.63
C GLU A 34 21.08 -37.13 21.16
N VAL A 35 19.86 -36.64 20.87
CA VAL A 35 19.36 -36.52 19.49
C VAL A 35 20.14 -35.46 18.74
N LEU A 36 20.34 -34.28 19.32
CA LEU A 36 21.12 -33.19 18.71
C LEU A 36 22.55 -33.62 18.37
N ASP A 37 23.21 -34.38 19.24
CA ASP A 37 24.54 -34.92 18.95
C ASP A 37 24.55 -35.80 17.71
N ILE A 38 23.50 -36.62 17.53
CA ILE A 38 23.34 -37.47 16.35
C ILE A 38 23.06 -36.62 15.12
N LEU A 39 22.21 -35.59 15.22
CA LEU A 39 21.92 -34.69 14.10
C LEU A 39 23.18 -33.98 13.64
N PHE A 40 23.93 -33.35 14.55
CA PHE A 40 25.17 -32.65 14.21
C PHE A 40 26.29 -33.60 13.74
N LEU A 41 26.31 -34.85 14.21
CA LEU A 41 27.22 -35.87 13.67
C LEU A 41 26.97 -36.11 12.18
N HIS A 42 25.71 -36.27 11.75
CA HIS A 42 25.38 -36.50 10.33
C HIS A 42 25.41 -35.23 9.49
N LEU A 43 25.18 -34.07 10.10
CA LEU A 43 25.24 -32.75 9.46
C LEU A 43 26.64 -32.11 9.52
N ASN A 44 27.65 -32.86 9.98
CA ASN A 44 29.02 -32.41 9.93
C ASN A 44 29.49 -32.24 8.48
N GLU A 45 30.21 -31.16 8.20
CA GLU A 45 30.73 -30.85 6.87
C GLU A 45 31.67 -31.92 6.30
N SER A 46 32.38 -32.66 7.15
CA SER A 46 33.29 -33.73 6.72
C SER A 46 32.56 -34.92 6.10
N ARG A 47 31.24 -35.00 6.27
CA ARG A 47 30.39 -36.07 5.72
C ARG A 47 29.76 -35.74 4.38
N ILE A 48 29.95 -34.53 3.88
CA ILE A 48 29.45 -34.12 2.57
C ILE A 48 30.19 -34.93 1.49
N PRO A 49 29.48 -35.66 0.60
CA PRO A 49 30.12 -36.45 -0.44
C PRO A 49 30.97 -35.58 -1.37
N LYS A 50 32.20 -36.04 -1.68
CA LYS A 50 33.08 -35.36 -2.66
C LYS A 50 32.61 -35.51 -4.11
N SER A 51 31.73 -36.47 -4.39
CA SER A 51 31.16 -36.71 -5.72
C SER A 51 29.72 -37.23 -5.58
N PHE A 52 28.82 -36.76 -6.46
CA PHE A 52 27.42 -37.18 -6.51
C PHE A 52 27.24 -38.68 -6.81
N ALA A 53 28.26 -39.33 -7.38
CA ALA A 53 28.18 -40.73 -7.83
C ALA A 53 28.39 -41.77 -6.71
N THR A 54 28.90 -41.39 -5.53
CA THR A 54 29.58 -42.36 -4.64
C THR A 54 28.94 -42.62 -3.27
N SER A 55 27.83 -42.00 -2.86
CA SER A 55 27.24 -42.35 -1.55
C SER A 55 25.79 -41.90 -1.33
N MET A 56 24.83 -42.82 -1.48
CA MET A 56 23.41 -42.53 -1.22
C MET A 56 23.07 -42.44 0.28
N HIS A 57 23.88 -43.08 1.13
CA HIS A 57 23.60 -43.22 2.56
C HIS A 57 23.75 -41.91 3.38
N PRO A 58 24.86 -41.15 3.29
CA PRO A 58 25.04 -39.90 4.03
C PRO A 58 24.04 -38.83 3.59
N THR A 59 23.74 -38.75 2.30
CA THR A 59 22.76 -37.81 1.73
C THR A 59 21.37 -38.05 2.31
N ILE A 60 20.89 -39.30 2.35
CA ILE A 60 19.59 -39.63 2.93
C ILE A 60 19.58 -39.36 4.45
N ALA A 61 20.65 -39.71 5.15
CA ALA A 61 20.78 -39.44 6.58
C ALA A 61 20.71 -37.93 6.88
N ALA A 62 21.44 -37.11 6.12
CA ALA A 62 21.42 -35.66 6.27
C ALA A 62 20.03 -35.06 5.99
N VAL A 63 19.32 -35.49 4.93
CA VAL A 63 17.94 -35.04 4.67
C VAL A 63 17.00 -35.38 5.83
N GLN A 64 17.11 -36.60 6.38
CA GLN A 64 16.30 -37.01 7.54
C GLN A 64 16.65 -36.21 8.80
N CYS A 65 17.93 -35.92 9.02
CA CYS A 65 18.37 -35.08 10.13
C CYS A 65 17.88 -33.64 10.01
N LEU A 66 17.90 -33.04 8.82
CA LEU A 66 17.34 -31.71 8.58
C LEU A 66 15.83 -31.69 8.87
N ALA A 67 15.09 -32.70 8.39
CA ALA A 67 13.65 -32.79 8.64
C ALA A 67 13.31 -33.03 10.13
N ALA A 68 14.21 -33.63 10.91
CA ALA A 68 13.98 -33.93 12.32
C ALA A 68 13.86 -32.68 13.21
N PHE A 69 14.50 -31.56 12.82
CA PHE A 69 14.40 -30.29 13.55
C PHE A 69 12.96 -29.76 13.70
N ALA A 70 12.04 -30.17 12.82
CA ALA A 70 10.63 -29.78 12.90
C ALA A 70 9.94 -30.21 14.19
N ASN A 71 10.40 -31.32 14.78
CA ASN A 71 9.76 -31.98 15.91
C ASN A 71 10.50 -31.71 17.24
N MET A 72 11.50 -30.82 17.24
CA MET A 72 12.35 -30.57 18.41
C MET A 72 12.00 -29.26 19.13
N ASP A 73 12.15 -29.27 20.45
CA ASP A 73 11.96 -28.08 21.30
C ASP A 73 13.31 -27.39 21.57
N LEU A 74 13.68 -26.45 20.72
CA LEU A 74 15.05 -25.92 20.67
C LEU A 74 15.36 -24.79 21.67
N GLU A 75 14.46 -24.48 22.61
CA GLU A 75 14.58 -23.30 23.49
C GLU A 75 15.88 -23.26 24.31
N GLY A 76 16.40 -24.42 24.72
CA GLY A 76 17.64 -24.54 25.51
C GLY A 76 18.94 -24.71 24.70
N ASP A 77 18.86 -24.90 23.38
CA ASP A 77 19.99 -25.40 22.58
C ASP A 77 20.58 -24.35 21.61
N VAL A 78 20.26 -23.06 21.82
CA VAL A 78 20.66 -21.95 20.95
C VAL A 78 22.16 -21.98 20.61
N GLY A 79 23.04 -22.12 21.61
CA GLY A 79 24.49 -22.15 21.40
C GLY A 79 24.95 -23.33 20.53
N ARG A 80 24.41 -24.53 20.77
CA ARG A 80 24.75 -25.73 20.00
C ARG A 80 24.29 -25.63 18.55
N ILE A 81 23.14 -25.00 18.30
CA ILE A 81 22.65 -24.77 16.94
C ILE A 81 23.56 -23.79 16.20
N ILE A 82 24.01 -22.72 16.87
CA ILE A 82 24.96 -21.77 16.29
C ILE A 82 26.28 -22.48 15.94
N ASP A 83 26.80 -23.33 16.83
CA ASP A 83 28.02 -24.11 16.59
C ASP A 83 27.86 -25.12 15.45
N GLY A 84 26.68 -25.72 15.32
CA GLY A 84 26.35 -26.66 14.25
C GLY A 84 25.99 -26.02 12.90
N TRP A 85 25.72 -24.70 12.87
CA TRP A 85 25.24 -23.99 11.69
C TRP A 85 26.16 -24.13 10.45
N PRO A 86 27.49 -24.04 10.54
CA PRO A 86 28.37 -24.19 9.37
C PRO A 86 28.15 -25.50 8.62
N GLY A 87 27.92 -26.60 9.34
CA GLY A 87 27.62 -27.91 8.75
C GLY A 87 26.26 -27.92 8.06
N ILE A 88 25.22 -27.41 8.73
CA ILE A 88 23.86 -27.26 8.18
C ILE A 88 23.89 -26.44 6.89
N LEU A 89 24.59 -25.30 6.89
CA LEU A 89 24.69 -24.42 5.72
C LEU A 89 25.40 -25.10 4.55
N LYS A 90 26.53 -25.79 4.79
CA LYS A 90 27.25 -26.52 3.73
C LYS A 90 26.42 -27.66 3.13
N TRP A 91 25.68 -28.40 3.95
CA TRP A 91 24.73 -29.40 3.46
C TRP A 91 23.59 -28.78 2.66
N SER A 92 23.05 -27.64 3.12
CA SER A 92 22.01 -26.90 2.41
C SER A 92 22.48 -26.46 1.02
N ALA A 93 23.70 -25.94 0.92
CA ALA A 93 24.33 -25.58 -0.36
C ALA A 93 24.57 -26.79 -1.27
N TYR A 94 25.02 -27.92 -0.71
CA TYR A 94 25.17 -29.18 -1.45
C TYR A 94 23.83 -29.64 -2.06
N PHE A 95 22.77 -29.69 -1.26
CA PHE A 95 21.44 -30.10 -1.74
C PHE A 95 20.87 -29.17 -2.81
N PHE A 96 21.23 -27.89 -2.78
CA PHE A 96 20.82 -26.94 -3.81
C PHE A 96 21.41 -27.27 -5.19
N THR A 97 22.61 -27.86 -5.23
CA THR A 97 23.30 -28.27 -6.47
C THR A 97 22.84 -29.62 -7.03
N GLU A 98 22.03 -30.39 -6.29
CA GLU A 98 21.42 -31.61 -6.81
C GLU A 98 20.40 -31.33 -7.92
N THR A 99 19.96 -32.37 -8.63
CA THR A 99 18.94 -32.26 -9.70
C THR A 99 17.78 -33.24 -9.48
N GLY A 100 16.64 -32.96 -10.10
CA GLY A 100 15.46 -33.84 -10.10
C GLY A 100 14.69 -33.90 -8.77
N ASN A 101 13.92 -34.98 -8.56
CA ASN A 101 13.02 -35.13 -7.40
C ASN A 101 13.74 -35.16 -6.05
N ARG A 102 14.97 -35.68 -6.00
CA ARG A 102 15.78 -35.74 -4.76
C ARG A 102 16.06 -34.34 -4.22
N ARG A 103 16.44 -33.43 -5.12
CA ARG A 103 16.63 -32.01 -4.82
C ARG A 103 15.39 -31.38 -4.20
N LYS A 104 14.20 -31.61 -4.77
CA LYS A 104 12.92 -31.05 -4.25
C LYS A 104 12.65 -31.50 -2.81
N VAL A 105 12.85 -32.80 -2.52
CA VAL A 105 12.67 -33.34 -1.17
C VAL A 105 13.73 -32.78 -0.21
N ALA A 106 14.98 -32.70 -0.64
CA ALA A 106 16.06 -32.17 0.18
C ALA A 106 15.87 -30.68 0.50
N LEU A 107 15.51 -29.85 -0.48
CA LEU A 107 15.25 -28.42 -0.27
C LEU A 107 14.03 -28.18 0.63
N GLN A 108 13.03 -29.05 0.59
CA GLN A 108 11.93 -29.00 1.54
C GLN A 108 12.41 -29.29 2.97
N ALA A 109 13.26 -30.31 3.16
CA ALA A 109 13.85 -30.62 4.47
C ALA A 109 14.75 -29.47 4.97
N VAL A 110 15.54 -28.85 4.08
CA VAL A 110 16.32 -27.64 4.36
C VAL A 110 15.41 -26.51 4.84
N GLY A 111 14.34 -26.20 4.09
CA GLY A 111 13.41 -25.13 4.45
C GLY A 111 12.73 -25.34 5.81
N ILE A 112 12.29 -26.59 6.07
CA ILE A 112 11.72 -26.98 7.36
C ILE A 112 12.74 -26.81 8.50
N CYS A 113 13.97 -27.28 8.29
CA CYS A 113 15.05 -27.14 9.26
C CYS A 113 15.29 -25.67 9.60
N TRP A 114 15.45 -24.82 8.58
CA TRP A 114 15.77 -23.40 8.75
C TRP A 114 14.67 -22.68 9.52
N ILE A 115 13.40 -22.85 9.15
CA ILE A 115 12.29 -22.22 9.88
C ILE A 115 12.24 -22.68 11.34
N SER A 116 12.51 -23.97 11.58
CA SER A 116 12.47 -24.54 12.93
C SER A 116 13.54 -23.94 13.84
N ILE A 117 14.75 -23.71 13.32
CA ILE A 117 15.86 -23.12 14.09
C ILE A 117 15.78 -21.58 14.17
N MET A 118 15.13 -20.92 13.20
CA MET A 118 14.98 -19.44 13.15
C MET A 118 13.94 -18.88 14.13
N LYS A 119 13.47 -19.68 15.10
CA LYS A 119 12.58 -19.22 16.17
C LYS A 119 13.27 -18.23 17.13
N HIS A 120 14.59 -18.34 17.30
CA HIS A 120 15.38 -17.45 18.16
C HIS A 120 16.20 -16.44 17.35
N GLN A 121 16.10 -15.16 17.72
CA GLN A 121 16.79 -14.07 17.02
C GLN A 121 18.31 -14.26 16.98
N ALA A 122 18.94 -14.77 18.05
CA ALA A 122 20.37 -15.03 18.10
C ALA A 122 20.84 -16.02 17.00
N ILE A 123 20.02 -17.01 16.65
CA ILE A 123 20.30 -17.95 15.57
C ILE A 123 20.17 -17.22 14.22
N VAL A 124 19.10 -16.43 14.03
CA VAL A 124 18.91 -15.63 12.81
C VAL A 124 20.09 -14.69 12.57
N ASP A 125 20.57 -14.02 13.61
CA ASP A 125 21.74 -13.12 13.53
C ASP A 125 23.01 -13.88 13.17
N ALA A 126 23.26 -15.04 13.80
CA ALA A 126 24.40 -15.90 13.48
C ALA A 126 24.35 -16.42 12.04
N MET A 127 23.17 -16.85 11.58
CA MET A 127 22.93 -17.25 10.20
C MET A 127 23.16 -16.08 9.23
N GLY A 128 22.70 -14.88 9.57
CA GLY A 128 22.78 -13.66 8.76
C GLY A 128 24.21 -13.15 8.56
N ARG A 129 25.12 -13.40 9.50
CA ARG A 129 26.56 -13.11 9.35
C ARG A 129 27.23 -13.89 8.21
N SER A 130 26.63 -14.99 7.77
CA SER A 130 27.14 -15.78 6.65
C SER A 130 26.48 -15.32 5.35
N PRO A 131 27.23 -14.69 4.42
CA PRO A 131 26.71 -14.23 3.12
C PRO A 131 25.89 -15.28 2.38
N THR A 132 26.41 -16.51 2.37
CA THR A 132 25.83 -17.65 1.68
C THR A 132 24.43 -18.01 2.18
N SER A 133 24.09 -17.72 3.45
CA SER A 133 22.76 -17.98 3.99
C SER A 133 21.69 -17.18 3.26
N ILE A 134 21.93 -15.88 3.06
CA ILE A 134 20.99 -14.95 2.42
C ILE A 134 20.93 -15.24 0.92
N GLU A 135 22.07 -15.50 0.28
CA GLU A 135 22.12 -15.87 -1.14
C GLU A 135 21.34 -17.17 -1.40
N LEU A 136 21.56 -18.19 -0.57
CA LEU A 136 20.87 -19.46 -0.70
C LEU A 136 19.37 -19.33 -0.43
N ALA A 137 18.97 -18.60 0.63
CA ALA A 137 17.56 -18.30 0.91
C ALA A 137 16.89 -17.58 -0.26
N THR A 138 17.59 -16.61 -0.87
CA THR A 138 17.08 -15.86 -2.02
C THR A 138 16.90 -16.77 -3.23
N ARG A 139 17.85 -17.67 -3.52
CA ARG A 139 17.72 -18.64 -4.62
C ARG A 139 16.61 -19.65 -4.37
N MET A 140 16.48 -20.15 -3.14
CA MET A 140 15.37 -21.02 -2.74
C MET A 140 14.01 -20.30 -2.88
N TRP A 141 13.96 -19.00 -2.61
CA TRP A 141 12.76 -18.19 -2.82
C TRP A 141 12.43 -18.00 -4.30
N LEU A 142 13.42 -17.76 -5.16
CA LEU A 142 13.24 -17.67 -6.62
C LEU A 142 12.72 -18.98 -7.24
N GLU A 143 13.07 -20.12 -6.66
CA GLU A 143 12.63 -21.44 -7.13
C GLU A 143 11.38 -21.96 -6.43
N GLU A 144 10.97 -21.33 -5.33
CA GLU A 144 9.73 -21.68 -4.64
C GLU A 144 8.58 -21.49 -5.62
N ALA A 145 7.88 -22.59 -5.90
CA ALA A 145 6.89 -22.67 -6.97
C ALA A 145 5.81 -21.58 -6.82
N ILE A 146 5.40 -21.04 -7.97
CA ILE A 146 4.21 -20.19 -8.10
C ILE A 146 3.01 -21.14 -8.26
N GLU A 147 2.80 -22.02 -7.28
CA GLU A 147 1.69 -22.98 -7.27
C GLU A 147 0.73 -22.61 -6.12
N PRO A 148 -0.58 -22.86 -6.29
CA PRO A 148 -1.56 -22.63 -5.24
C PRO A 148 -1.25 -23.45 -3.98
N TYR A 149 -1.29 -22.78 -2.83
CA TYR A 149 -0.98 -23.33 -1.50
C TYR A 149 -1.70 -24.65 -1.18
N ASN A 150 -2.93 -24.78 -1.68
CA ASN A 150 -3.85 -25.88 -1.39
C ASN A 150 -3.54 -27.20 -2.12
N SER A 151 -2.55 -27.23 -3.01
CA SER A 151 -2.18 -28.47 -3.73
C SER A 151 -1.55 -29.53 -2.80
N ALA A 152 -0.94 -29.10 -1.68
CA ALA A 152 -0.22 -30.01 -0.78
C ALA A 152 -0.07 -29.51 0.69
N GLY A 153 -0.72 -28.41 1.10
CA GLY A 153 -0.62 -27.88 2.47
C GLY A 153 0.80 -27.45 2.87
N ARG A 154 1.58 -26.88 1.94
CA ARG A 154 2.97 -26.50 2.18
C ARG A 154 3.09 -24.99 2.39
N ALA A 155 3.40 -24.58 3.63
CA ALA A 155 3.91 -23.25 3.99
C ALA A 155 4.90 -22.72 2.92
N PRO A 156 4.85 -21.44 2.51
CA PRO A 156 5.88 -20.84 1.66
C PRO A 156 7.17 -20.67 2.48
N LEU A 157 7.92 -21.78 2.60
CA LEU A 157 9.06 -21.89 3.52
C LEU A 157 10.16 -20.89 3.18
N SER A 158 10.49 -20.74 1.89
CA SER A 158 11.56 -19.87 1.45
C SER A 158 11.21 -18.40 1.67
N THR A 159 9.96 -18.03 1.45
CA THR A 159 9.47 -16.67 1.75
C THR A 159 9.60 -16.36 3.24
N HIS A 160 9.20 -17.27 4.14
CA HIS A 160 9.36 -17.10 5.59
C HIS A 160 10.82 -16.95 6.03
N ILE A 161 11.72 -17.77 5.48
CA ILE A 161 13.14 -17.70 5.79
C ILE A 161 13.68 -16.31 5.43
N LEU A 162 13.37 -15.84 4.22
CA LEU A 162 13.85 -14.54 3.76
C LEU A 162 13.24 -13.39 4.57
N MET A 163 11.95 -13.48 4.94
CA MET A 163 11.32 -12.54 5.85
C MET A 163 12.07 -12.44 7.18
N LYS A 164 12.46 -13.57 7.77
CA LYS A 164 13.18 -13.59 9.05
C LYS A 164 14.52 -12.88 8.98
N PHE A 165 15.25 -13.04 7.86
CA PHE A 165 16.46 -12.25 7.64
C PHE A 165 16.14 -10.76 7.53
N LEU A 166 15.08 -10.38 6.81
CA LEU A 166 14.75 -8.98 6.56
C LEU A 166 14.13 -8.21 7.74
N GLN A 167 13.57 -8.91 8.75
CA GLN A 167 12.84 -8.31 9.88
C GLN A 167 13.68 -7.34 10.71
N ASN A 168 14.97 -7.60 10.86
CA ASN A 168 15.91 -6.76 11.63
C ASN A 168 17.17 -6.41 10.84
N SER A 169 17.12 -6.49 9.50
CA SER A 169 18.31 -6.33 8.69
C SER A 169 18.69 -4.89 8.40
N ASP A 170 19.99 -4.67 8.29
CA ASP A 170 20.60 -3.49 7.70
C ASP A 170 20.45 -3.45 6.17
N GLY A 171 21.09 -2.45 5.54
CA GLY A 171 21.17 -2.33 4.09
C GLY A 171 21.94 -3.47 3.42
N GLU A 172 22.97 -4.03 4.08
CA GLU A 172 23.84 -5.06 3.51
C GLU A 172 23.07 -6.35 3.18
N THR A 173 22.16 -6.76 4.06
CA THR A 173 21.32 -7.94 3.83
C THR A 173 20.44 -7.77 2.59
N VAL A 174 19.88 -6.57 2.40
CA VAL A 174 19.05 -6.25 1.24
C VAL A 174 19.91 -6.21 -0.03
N ASP A 175 21.08 -5.60 0.03
CA ASP A 175 22.02 -5.53 -1.09
C ASP A 175 22.49 -6.93 -1.53
N ARG A 176 22.69 -7.85 -0.57
CA ARG A 176 23.01 -9.26 -0.86
C ARG A 176 21.86 -9.98 -1.57
N MET A 177 20.64 -9.83 -1.06
CA MET A 177 19.45 -10.38 -1.70
C MET A 177 19.33 -9.84 -3.13
N LEU A 178 19.48 -8.52 -3.31
CA LEU A 178 19.45 -7.88 -4.63
C LEU A 178 20.58 -8.38 -5.53
N GLY A 179 21.80 -8.49 -5.04
CA GLY A 179 22.96 -9.00 -5.77
C GLY A 179 22.71 -10.42 -6.31
N THR A 180 22.04 -11.27 -5.54
CA THR A 180 21.65 -12.62 -5.96
C THR A 180 20.67 -12.61 -7.15
N VAL A 181 19.83 -11.57 -7.26
CA VAL A 181 18.85 -11.39 -8.34
C VAL A 181 19.42 -10.53 -9.49
N GLY A 182 20.71 -10.17 -9.44
CA GLY A 182 21.37 -9.33 -10.43
C GLY A 182 21.12 -7.83 -10.26
N ALA A 183 20.95 -7.38 -9.02
CA ALA A 183 20.69 -5.99 -8.61
C ALA A 183 19.43 -5.36 -9.25
N ASP A 184 18.42 -6.18 -9.55
CA ASP A 184 17.20 -5.74 -10.23
C ASP A 184 15.99 -5.72 -9.28
N CYS A 185 15.72 -4.54 -8.72
CA CYS A 185 14.55 -4.32 -7.84
C CYS A 185 13.22 -4.65 -8.54
N ASN A 186 13.13 -4.50 -9.88
CA ASN A 186 11.90 -4.77 -10.62
C ASN A 186 11.61 -6.27 -10.71
N LYS A 187 12.65 -7.10 -10.88
CA LYS A 187 12.49 -8.55 -10.83
C LYS A 187 12.00 -9.00 -9.46
N VAL A 188 12.62 -8.49 -8.39
CA VAL A 188 12.20 -8.80 -7.01
C VAL A 188 10.75 -8.39 -6.78
N ALA A 189 10.39 -7.16 -7.12
CA ALA A 189 9.03 -6.64 -6.96
C ALA A 189 7.98 -7.45 -7.72
N LYS A 190 8.21 -7.70 -9.03
CA LYS A 190 7.28 -8.50 -9.85
C LYS A 190 7.12 -9.92 -9.33
N PHE A 191 8.21 -10.53 -8.87
CA PHE A 191 8.18 -11.89 -8.36
C PHE A 191 7.46 -11.96 -7.00
N ALA A 192 7.70 -11.02 -6.09
CA ALA A 192 6.99 -10.92 -4.82
C ALA A 192 5.47 -10.70 -5.00
N VAL A 193 5.10 -9.81 -5.93
CA VAL A 193 3.69 -9.56 -6.28
C VAL A 193 3.04 -10.79 -6.93
N ALA A 194 3.74 -11.47 -7.84
CA ALA A 194 3.23 -12.70 -8.47
C ALA A 194 2.99 -13.83 -7.45
N LYS A 195 3.84 -13.95 -6.43
CA LYS A 195 3.65 -14.91 -5.33
C LYS A 195 2.43 -14.58 -4.46
N LEU A 196 2.20 -13.31 -4.15
CA LEU A 196 0.97 -12.91 -3.47
C LEU A 196 -0.28 -13.32 -4.28
N GLN A 197 -0.24 -13.18 -5.60
CA GLN A 197 -1.34 -13.58 -6.49
C GLN A 197 -1.61 -15.09 -6.54
N THR A 198 -0.71 -15.96 -6.05
CA THR A 198 -1.03 -17.40 -5.94
C THR A 198 -1.84 -17.74 -4.70
N SER A 199 -1.98 -16.79 -3.76
CA SER A 199 -2.73 -16.96 -2.52
C SER A 199 -4.21 -16.57 -2.64
N PHE A 200 -4.65 -16.08 -3.81
CA PHE A 200 -6.05 -15.70 -4.08
C PHE A 200 -6.37 -15.71 -5.59
N GLY A 201 -7.66 -15.63 -5.96
CA GLY A 201 -8.09 -15.51 -7.36
C GLY A 201 -8.60 -16.84 -7.93
N ASP A 202 -7.88 -17.45 -8.88
CA ASP A 202 -8.30 -18.69 -9.57
C ASP A 202 -8.31 -19.94 -8.67
N THR A 203 -7.84 -19.79 -7.43
CA THR A 203 -7.85 -20.85 -6.40
C THR A 203 -8.50 -20.35 -5.12
N PRO A 204 -8.98 -21.24 -4.24
CA PRO A 204 -9.54 -20.83 -2.96
C PRO A 204 -8.53 -19.97 -2.20
N THR A 205 -8.97 -18.78 -1.82
CA THR A 205 -8.15 -17.81 -1.08
C THR A 205 -7.56 -18.44 0.17
N ASP A 206 -6.24 -18.32 0.32
CA ASP A 206 -5.45 -18.83 1.43
C ASP A 206 -5.01 -17.66 2.34
N PRO A 207 -5.67 -17.47 3.50
CA PRO A 207 -5.35 -16.37 4.41
C PRO A 207 -3.90 -16.38 4.91
N ASP A 208 -3.35 -17.56 5.21
CA ASP A 208 -1.97 -17.68 5.73
C ASP A 208 -0.96 -17.25 4.68
N GLY A 209 -1.10 -17.74 3.45
CA GLY A 209 -0.30 -17.29 2.32
C GLY A 209 -0.41 -15.78 2.09
N VAL A 210 -1.61 -15.20 2.20
CA VAL A 210 -1.78 -13.75 2.10
C VAL A 210 -0.98 -13.03 3.19
N VAL A 211 -1.08 -13.44 4.46
CA VAL A 211 -0.34 -12.83 5.58
C VAL A 211 1.17 -12.86 5.32
N VAL A 212 1.69 -14.01 4.91
CA VAL A 212 3.12 -14.21 4.67
C VAL A 212 3.62 -13.30 3.56
N HIS A 213 2.96 -13.31 2.41
CA HIS A 213 3.40 -12.48 1.27
C HIS A 213 3.23 -10.98 1.55
N ILE A 214 2.16 -10.56 2.23
CA ILE A 214 1.98 -9.15 2.63
C ILE A 214 3.04 -8.71 3.63
N THR A 215 3.40 -9.56 4.59
CA THR A 215 4.48 -9.25 5.54
C THR A 215 5.81 -9.11 4.80
N PHE A 216 6.11 -10.01 3.86
CA PHE A 216 7.30 -9.89 3.01
C PHE A 216 7.32 -8.59 2.20
N LEU A 217 6.20 -8.22 1.57
CA LEU A 217 6.05 -6.95 0.85
C LEU A 217 6.26 -5.74 1.77
N THR A 218 5.73 -5.78 3.00
CA THR A 218 5.91 -4.73 4.01
C THR A 218 7.38 -4.54 4.35
N LEU A 219 8.12 -5.64 4.52
CA LEU A 219 9.56 -5.59 4.78
C LEU A 219 10.32 -5.00 3.58
N LEU A 220 9.98 -5.38 2.35
CA LEU A 220 10.60 -4.81 1.14
C LEU A 220 10.32 -3.31 0.98
N SER A 221 9.17 -2.85 1.47
CA SER A 221 8.74 -1.44 1.46
C SER A 221 9.29 -0.60 2.64
N GLY A 222 10.13 -1.19 3.51
CA GLY A 222 10.62 -0.55 4.74
C GLY A 222 11.48 0.71 4.52
N ALA A 223 11.68 1.47 5.59
CA ALA A 223 12.52 2.67 5.58
C ALA A 223 13.94 2.37 5.08
N GLY A 224 14.50 3.24 4.23
CA GLY A 224 15.79 3.03 3.58
C GLY A 224 15.75 2.17 2.30
N ARG A 225 14.59 1.57 1.96
CA ARG A 225 14.42 0.67 0.80
C ARG A 225 13.62 1.32 -0.33
N ALA A 226 13.79 2.62 -0.54
CA ALA A 226 13.01 3.39 -1.53
C ALA A 226 13.03 2.79 -2.95
N PRO A 227 14.16 2.27 -3.49
CA PRO A 227 14.15 1.63 -4.81
C PRO A 227 13.23 0.41 -4.91
N LEU A 228 13.15 -0.41 -3.85
CA LEU A 228 12.27 -1.58 -3.80
C LEU A 228 10.80 -1.16 -3.70
N LEU A 229 10.49 -0.18 -2.84
CA LEU A 229 9.13 0.39 -2.77
C LEU A 229 8.68 0.91 -4.13
N ASN A 230 9.51 1.68 -4.83
CA ASN A 230 9.18 2.22 -6.15
C ASN A 230 8.97 1.11 -7.20
N ALA A 231 9.78 0.05 -7.16
CA ALA A 231 9.60 -1.12 -8.01
C ALA A 231 8.29 -1.87 -7.71
N LEU A 232 7.91 -1.99 -6.43
CA LEU A 232 6.64 -2.59 -6.01
C LEU A 232 5.43 -1.76 -6.47
N LEU A 233 5.49 -0.44 -6.33
CA LEU A 233 4.48 0.48 -6.87
C LEU A 233 4.38 0.37 -8.39
N GLY A 234 5.51 0.26 -9.08
CA GLY A 234 5.59 -0.01 -10.52
C GLY A 234 4.97 -1.37 -10.92
N ALA A 235 5.03 -2.36 -10.04
CA ALA A 235 4.39 -3.66 -10.19
C ALA A 235 2.90 -3.68 -9.78
N ASN A 236 2.28 -2.52 -9.53
CA ASN A 236 0.89 -2.36 -9.10
C ASN A 236 0.54 -3.09 -7.79
N VAL A 237 1.49 -3.14 -6.84
CA VAL A 237 1.29 -3.84 -5.56
C VAL A 237 0.01 -3.41 -4.84
N ASN A 238 -0.32 -2.12 -4.80
CA ASN A 238 -1.51 -1.62 -4.09
C ASN A 238 -2.83 -2.14 -4.69
N TRP A 239 -2.88 -2.28 -6.02
CA TRP A 239 -4.00 -2.92 -6.70
C TRP A 239 -4.11 -4.40 -6.29
N VAL A 240 -3.00 -5.13 -6.31
CA VAL A 240 -2.96 -6.56 -5.99
C VAL A 240 -3.34 -6.82 -4.53
N VAL A 241 -2.78 -6.06 -3.59
CA VAL A 241 -3.13 -6.14 -2.16
C VAL A 241 -4.60 -5.81 -1.94
N THR A 242 -5.14 -4.80 -2.63
CA THR A 242 -6.57 -4.50 -2.52
C THR A 242 -7.44 -5.63 -3.06
N LYS A 243 -7.03 -6.30 -4.15
CA LYS A 243 -7.76 -7.48 -4.65
C LYS A 243 -7.70 -8.65 -3.68
N ALA A 244 -6.55 -8.92 -3.08
CA ALA A 244 -6.44 -9.91 -2.01
C ALA A 244 -7.38 -9.56 -0.83
N LEU A 245 -7.42 -8.29 -0.42
CA LEU A 245 -8.30 -7.81 0.64
C LEU A 245 -9.79 -7.95 0.30
N VAL A 246 -10.19 -7.73 -0.96
CA VAL A 246 -11.58 -7.97 -1.40
C VAL A 246 -11.96 -9.44 -1.24
N GLU A 247 -11.10 -10.37 -1.68
CA GLU A 247 -11.32 -11.81 -1.52
C GLU A 247 -11.35 -12.23 -0.05
N VAL A 248 -10.39 -11.76 0.75
CA VAL A 248 -10.35 -12.00 2.21
C VAL A 248 -11.61 -11.46 2.89
N SER A 249 -12.16 -10.32 2.44
CA SER A 249 -13.39 -9.75 3.02
C SER A 249 -14.61 -10.67 2.86
N VAL A 250 -14.62 -11.52 1.83
CA VAL A 250 -15.66 -12.55 1.64
C VAL A 250 -15.48 -13.69 2.64
N LEU A 251 -14.24 -14.13 2.86
CA LEU A 251 -13.91 -15.20 3.82
C LEU A 251 -14.26 -14.80 5.26
N VAL A 252 -13.87 -13.60 5.67
CA VAL A 252 -14.14 -13.07 7.02
C VAL A 252 -15.65 -13.11 7.34
N ASN A 253 -16.51 -12.85 6.34
CA ASN A 253 -17.96 -12.88 6.51
C ASN A 253 -18.61 -14.25 6.38
N SER A 254 -17.99 -15.19 5.64
CA SER A 254 -18.60 -16.49 5.34
C SER A 254 -18.17 -17.60 6.29
N GLN A 255 -17.00 -17.47 6.90
CA GLN A 255 -16.39 -18.54 7.71
C GLN A 255 -15.97 -18.10 9.12
N GLU A 256 -16.03 -16.80 9.44
CA GLU A 256 -15.50 -16.24 10.71
C GLU A 256 -14.09 -16.75 11.07
N SER A 257 -13.24 -16.99 10.06
CA SER A 257 -11.88 -17.49 10.23
C SER A 257 -10.99 -16.44 10.90
N VAL A 258 -10.30 -16.84 11.98
CA VAL A 258 -9.30 -16.01 12.66
C VAL A 258 -8.17 -15.65 11.68
N ASP A 259 -7.71 -16.60 10.88
CA ASP A 259 -6.65 -16.39 9.90
C ASP A 259 -7.07 -15.36 8.83
N ALA A 260 -8.33 -15.38 8.41
CA ALA A 260 -8.88 -14.36 7.51
C ALA A 260 -8.92 -12.96 8.15
N MET A 261 -9.20 -12.85 9.45
CA MET A 261 -9.13 -11.56 10.18
C MET A 261 -7.69 -11.06 10.29
N VAL A 262 -6.73 -11.96 10.50
CA VAL A 262 -5.30 -11.62 10.49
C VAL A 262 -4.90 -11.13 9.10
N ALA A 263 -5.21 -11.88 8.04
CA ALA A 263 -4.95 -11.48 6.64
C ALA A 263 -5.55 -10.11 6.30
N MET A 264 -6.79 -9.86 6.71
CA MET A 264 -7.46 -8.57 6.55
C MET A 264 -6.66 -7.44 7.19
N THR A 265 -6.23 -7.62 8.44
CA THR A 265 -5.47 -6.62 9.21
C THR A 265 -4.14 -6.30 8.55
N TYR A 266 -3.41 -7.33 8.08
CA TYR A 266 -2.14 -7.15 7.37
C TYR A 266 -2.32 -6.42 6.03
N CYS A 267 -3.37 -6.73 5.27
CA CYS A 267 -3.69 -6.03 4.03
C CYS A 267 -3.98 -4.54 4.27
N PHE A 268 -4.80 -4.20 5.28
CA PHE A 268 -5.03 -2.81 5.65
C PHE A 268 -3.74 -2.14 6.15
N GLY A 269 -2.93 -2.82 6.96
CA GLY A 269 -1.66 -2.30 7.47
C GLY A 269 -0.68 -1.95 6.36
N TYR A 270 -0.57 -2.80 5.34
CA TYR A 270 0.23 -2.49 4.16
C TYR A 270 -0.31 -1.25 3.43
N LEU A 271 -1.61 -1.23 3.12
CA LEU A 271 -2.24 -0.11 2.40
C LEU A 271 -2.16 1.21 3.17
N HIS A 272 -2.33 1.18 4.50
CA HIS A 272 -2.20 2.35 5.37
C HIS A 272 -0.87 3.07 5.16
N THR A 273 0.22 2.32 4.95
CA THR A 273 1.55 2.89 4.73
C THR A 273 1.85 3.18 3.26
N SER A 274 1.41 2.31 2.34
CA SER A 274 1.80 2.38 0.93
C SER A 274 0.97 3.35 0.10
N LEU A 275 -0.25 3.70 0.53
CA LEU A 275 -1.13 4.62 -0.18
C LEU A 275 -0.59 6.04 -0.24
N GLU A 276 0.19 6.45 0.76
CA GLU A 276 0.82 7.78 0.84
C GLU A 276 2.23 7.82 0.24
N ALA A 277 2.63 6.74 -0.44
CA ALA A 277 3.89 6.71 -1.15
C ALA A 277 3.91 7.68 -2.34
N THR A 278 5.09 8.23 -2.65
CA THR A 278 5.32 9.20 -3.74
C THR A 278 4.34 10.38 -3.76
N ASP A 279 3.37 10.35 -4.67
CA ASP A 279 2.34 11.37 -4.92
C ASP A 279 1.00 11.04 -4.25
N GLY A 280 0.81 9.78 -3.82
CA GLY A 280 -0.36 9.27 -3.12
C GLY A 280 -1.66 9.18 -3.93
N PHE A 281 -2.03 10.21 -4.68
CA PHE A 281 -3.30 10.25 -5.43
C PHE A 281 -3.39 9.12 -6.45
N THR A 282 -2.28 8.74 -7.11
CA THR A 282 -2.24 7.60 -8.03
C THR A 282 -2.62 6.30 -7.31
N TRP A 283 -2.07 6.07 -6.13
CA TRP A 283 -2.22 4.82 -5.37
C TRP A 283 -3.58 4.71 -4.70
N VAL A 284 -4.11 5.82 -4.19
CA VAL A 284 -5.47 5.91 -3.66
C VAL A 284 -6.48 5.63 -4.77
N SER A 285 -6.37 6.28 -5.93
CA SER A 285 -7.25 6.00 -7.07
C SER A 285 -7.16 4.55 -7.53
N GLN A 286 -5.96 3.95 -7.56
CA GLN A 286 -5.80 2.53 -7.90
C GLN A 286 -6.53 1.62 -6.90
N SER A 287 -6.33 1.84 -5.61
CA SER A 287 -6.88 0.97 -4.56
C SER A 287 -8.39 1.13 -4.45
N VAL A 288 -8.92 2.35 -4.51
CA VAL A 288 -10.37 2.59 -4.57
C VAL A 288 -10.97 1.85 -5.78
N GLY A 289 -10.42 2.05 -6.98
CA GLY A 289 -10.88 1.36 -8.19
C GLY A 289 -10.68 -0.17 -8.18
N ALA A 290 -9.82 -0.69 -7.30
CA ALA A 290 -9.64 -2.12 -7.09
C ALA A 290 -10.67 -2.72 -6.11
N GLY A 291 -11.40 -1.91 -5.34
CA GLY A 291 -12.43 -2.34 -4.40
C GLY A 291 -12.13 -2.03 -2.93
N LEU A 292 -11.23 -1.08 -2.62
CA LEU A 292 -10.87 -0.74 -1.23
C LEU A 292 -12.10 -0.40 -0.37
N LEU A 293 -12.99 0.45 -0.87
CA LEU A 293 -14.20 0.86 -0.13
C LEU A 293 -15.17 -0.31 0.06
N GLN A 294 -15.30 -1.18 -0.95
CA GLN A 294 -16.11 -2.38 -0.85
C GLN A 294 -15.58 -3.32 0.25
N ALA A 295 -14.27 -3.55 0.28
CA ALA A 295 -13.65 -4.42 1.27
C ALA A 295 -13.76 -3.81 2.68
N PHE A 296 -13.56 -2.50 2.84
CA PHE A 296 -13.79 -1.80 4.10
C PHE A 296 -15.20 -2.03 4.65
N CYS A 297 -16.23 -1.78 3.84
CA CYS A 297 -17.61 -2.02 4.25
C CYS A 297 -17.90 -3.49 4.55
N ASN A 298 -17.35 -4.42 3.76
CA ASN A 298 -17.50 -5.85 4.00
C ASN A 298 -16.89 -6.28 5.33
N CYS A 299 -15.69 -5.81 5.65
CA CYS A 299 -14.97 -6.19 6.85
C CYS A 299 -15.48 -5.50 8.12
N SER A 300 -16.13 -4.34 7.97
CA SER A 300 -16.55 -3.49 9.09
C SER A 300 -17.30 -4.18 10.24
N PRO A 301 -18.17 -5.20 10.05
CA PRO A 301 -18.82 -5.89 11.17
C PRO A 301 -17.85 -6.57 12.14
N HIS A 302 -16.63 -6.87 11.71
CA HIS A 302 -15.62 -7.58 12.50
C HIS A 302 -14.60 -6.63 13.15
N PHE A 303 -14.66 -5.32 12.88
CA PHE A 303 -13.71 -4.35 13.44
C PHE A 303 -13.78 -4.26 14.97
N SER A 304 -14.93 -4.56 15.58
CA SER A 304 -15.06 -4.62 17.05
C SER A 304 -14.25 -5.75 17.69
N LYS A 305 -13.79 -6.73 16.90
CA LYS A 305 -12.95 -7.85 17.36
C LYS A 305 -11.44 -7.52 17.30
N LEU A 306 -11.05 -6.38 16.72
CA LEU A 306 -9.66 -5.98 16.57
C LEU A 306 -9.14 -5.31 17.85
N GLU A 307 -7.83 -5.45 18.10
CA GLU A 307 -7.15 -4.67 19.12
C GLU A 307 -7.17 -3.17 18.78
N ALA A 308 -7.07 -2.31 19.80
CA ALA A 308 -7.21 -0.85 19.62
C ALA A 308 -6.24 -0.26 18.57
N ARG A 309 -5.00 -0.77 18.52
CA ARG A 309 -4.00 -0.35 17.54
C ARG A 309 -4.42 -0.68 16.11
N ASP A 310 -4.85 -1.92 15.88
CA ASP A 310 -5.24 -2.40 14.56
C ASP A 310 -6.56 -1.77 14.11
N LEU A 311 -7.52 -1.64 15.03
CA LEU A 311 -8.77 -0.92 14.80
C LEU A 311 -8.50 0.52 14.34
N LYS A 312 -7.64 1.25 15.06
CA LYS A 312 -7.25 2.62 14.70
C LYS A 312 -6.66 2.67 13.29
N MET A 313 -5.68 1.81 13.01
CA MET A 313 -5.03 1.76 11.70
C MET A 313 -6.02 1.48 10.57
N VAL A 314 -6.92 0.49 10.75
CA VAL A 314 -7.91 0.13 9.73
C VAL A 314 -8.89 1.28 9.47
N LEU A 315 -9.37 1.95 10.53
CA LEU A 315 -10.26 3.11 10.42
C LEU A 315 -9.56 4.31 9.76
N GLU A 316 -8.27 4.53 10.04
CA GLU A 316 -7.47 5.62 9.46
C GLU A 316 -7.32 5.48 7.94
N VAL A 317 -7.32 4.27 7.37
CA VAL A 317 -7.25 4.07 5.92
C VAL A 317 -8.34 4.86 5.18
N VAL A 318 -9.60 4.74 5.61
CA VAL A 318 -10.71 5.49 4.98
C VAL A 318 -10.89 6.85 5.64
N GLY A 319 -10.89 6.90 6.97
CA GLY A 319 -11.20 8.08 7.75
C GLY A 319 -10.20 9.21 7.58
N ASN A 320 -8.91 8.89 7.39
CA ASN A 320 -7.83 9.86 7.30
C ASN A 320 -7.11 9.81 5.93
N VAL A 321 -6.55 8.66 5.55
CA VAL A 321 -5.72 8.55 4.34
C VAL A 321 -6.54 8.89 3.11
N VAL A 322 -7.56 8.09 2.75
CA VAL A 322 -8.37 8.37 1.55
C VAL A 322 -9.06 9.75 1.62
N SER A 323 -9.55 10.15 2.80
CA SER A 323 -10.17 11.48 3.01
C SER A 323 -9.28 12.65 2.60
N ARG A 324 -7.99 12.67 2.98
CA ARG A 324 -7.06 13.76 2.62
C ARG A 324 -6.85 13.88 1.10
N PHE A 325 -6.98 12.78 0.36
CA PHE A 325 -6.88 12.78 -1.10
C PHE A 325 -8.17 13.21 -1.82
N LEU A 326 -9.27 13.51 -1.11
CA LEU A 326 -10.50 14.08 -1.70
C LEU A 326 -10.36 15.57 -2.06
N ILE A 327 -9.12 16.05 -2.24
CA ILE A 327 -8.78 17.34 -2.87
C ILE A 327 -8.45 17.17 -4.36
N TYR A 328 -8.20 15.94 -4.80
CA TYR A 328 -7.92 15.61 -6.20
C TYR A 328 -9.21 15.17 -6.88
N ARG A 329 -9.61 15.89 -7.93
CA ARG A 329 -10.76 15.55 -8.76
C ARG A 329 -10.69 14.10 -9.27
N SER A 330 -9.52 13.63 -9.68
CA SER A 330 -9.30 12.25 -10.14
C SER A 330 -9.60 11.20 -9.07
N VAL A 331 -9.31 11.49 -7.80
CA VAL A 331 -9.65 10.62 -6.66
C VAL A 331 -11.15 10.71 -6.37
N ILE A 332 -11.71 11.92 -6.31
CA ILE A 332 -13.15 12.14 -6.06
C ILE A 332 -14.00 11.39 -7.09
N GLU A 333 -13.71 11.52 -8.38
CA GLU A 333 -14.45 10.82 -9.45
C GLU A 333 -14.38 9.29 -9.29
N THR A 334 -13.24 8.77 -8.82
CA THR A 334 -13.08 7.33 -8.58
C THR A 334 -13.89 6.88 -7.36
N VAL A 335 -13.84 7.66 -6.27
CA VAL A 335 -14.59 7.41 -5.04
C VAL A 335 -16.09 7.49 -5.27
N GLU A 336 -16.57 8.50 -6.00
CA GLU A 336 -17.98 8.68 -6.35
C GLU A 336 -18.54 7.46 -7.07
N VAL A 337 -17.83 6.93 -8.07
CA VAL A 337 -18.25 5.73 -8.81
C VAL A 337 -18.35 4.50 -7.91
N GLU A 338 -17.38 4.29 -7.00
CA GLU A 338 -17.45 3.15 -6.09
C GLU A 338 -18.51 3.33 -4.99
N MET A 339 -18.73 4.56 -4.53
CA MET A 339 -19.79 4.87 -3.57
C MET A 339 -21.19 4.65 -4.16
N GLU A 340 -21.43 5.04 -5.43
CA GLU A 340 -22.68 4.74 -6.13
C GLU A 340 -23.00 3.23 -6.13
N LYS A 341 -21.98 2.37 -6.28
CA LYS A 341 -22.14 0.90 -6.22
C LYS A 341 -22.47 0.40 -4.81
N ILE A 342 -21.87 1.00 -3.78
CA ILE A 342 -22.12 0.64 -2.38
C ILE A 342 -23.51 1.10 -1.95
N ASP A 343 -23.93 2.31 -2.33
CA ASP A 343 -25.24 2.85 -1.98
C ASP A 343 -26.38 2.10 -2.69
N SER A 344 -26.18 1.69 -3.95
CA SER A 344 -27.13 0.82 -4.67
C SER A 344 -27.09 -0.64 -4.17
N GLY A 345 -25.94 -1.11 -3.70
CA GLY A 345 -25.74 -2.42 -3.07
C GLY A 345 -26.11 -2.43 -1.60
N SER A 346 -27.39 -2.68 -1.27
CA SER A 346 -27.90 -2.54 0.10
C SER A 346 -27.15 -3.33 1.19
N LEU A 347 -26.37 -4.37 0.86
CA LEU A 347 -25.67 -5.18 1.86
C LEU A 347 -24.45 -4.46 2.47
N GLN A 348 -23.58 -3.88 1.65
CA GLN A 348 -22.37 -3.20 2.12
C GLN A 348 -22.72 -1.98 2.97
N ALA A 349 -23.69 -1.17 2.53
CA ALA A 349 -24.20 -0.04 3.28
C ALA A 349 -24.78 -0.45 4.65
N LYS A 350 -25.52 -1.56 4.71
CA LYS A 350 -26.05 -2.10 5.98
C LYS A 350 -24.93 -2.58 6.91
N ARG A 351 -23.92 -3.29 6.37
CA ARG A 351 -22.78 -3.79 7.16
C ARG A 351 -22.06 -2.67 7.90
N VAL A 352 -21.65 -1.64 7.15
CA VAL A 352 -20.94 -0.50 7.75
C VAL A 352 -21.85 0.30 8.67
N GLY A 353 -23.13 0.46 8.29
CA GLY A 353 -24.15 1.14 9.09
C GLY A 353 -24.43 0.52 10.47
N ALA A 354 -24.16 -0.78 10.64
CA ALA A 354 -24.34 -1.51 11.90
C ALA A 354 -23.03 -1.75 12.67
N SER A 355 -21.90 -1.20 12.19
CA SER A 355 -20.56 -1.47 12.74
C SER A 355 -20.00 -0.30 13.57
N VAL A 356 -18.91 -0.57 14.29
CA VAL A 356 -18.10 0.46 14.96
C VAL A 356 -17.48 1.46 13.96
N ALA A 357 -17.41 1.10 12.68
CA ALA A 357 -16.90 1.98 11.62
C ALA A 357 -17.92 3.01 11.13
N LYS A 358 -19.20 2.90 11.53
CA LYS A 358 -20.28 3.77 11.05
C LYS A 358 -19.92 5.26 11.14
N PRO A 359 -19.43 5.79 12.27
CA PRO A 359 -19.15 7.22 12.38
C PRO A 359 -18.04 7.69 11.42
N VAL A 360 -16.99 6.88 11.26
CA VAL A 360 -15.90 7.13 10.31
C VAL A 360 -16.42 7.12 8.88
N TRP A 361 -17.24 6.12 8.55
CA TRP A 361 -17.82 5.96 7.22
C TRP A 361 -18.77 7.08 6.86
N ASP A 362 -19.67 7.48 7.77
CA ASP A 362 -20.62 8.57 7.55
C ASP A 362 -19.89 9.89 7.29
N ALA A 363 -18.85 10.18 8.07
CA ALA A 363 -18.07 11.41 7.91
C ALA A 363 -17.27 11.41 6.61
N PHE A 364 -16.65 10.29 6.24
CA PHE A 364 -16.01 10.09 4.94
C PHE A 364 -17.02 10.26 3.79
N ARG A 365 -18.19 9.62 3.88
CA ARG A 365 -19.26 9.68 2.88
C ARG A 365 -19.78 11.11 2.70
N ALA A 366 -19.98 11.85 3.79
CA ALA A 366 -20.38 13.25 3.74
C ALA A 366 -19.34 14.12 3.03
N LEU A 367 -18.06 13.97 3.40
CA LEU A 367 -16.97 14.68 2.73
C LEU A 367 -16.89 14.33 1.23
N ALA A 368 -16.89 13.05 0.89
CA ALA A 368 -16.83 12.60 -0.50
C ALA A 368 -18.01 13.12 -1.33
N HIS A 369 -19.22 13.14 -0.76
CA HIS A 369 -20.40 13.70 -1.41
C HIS A 369 -20.27 15.22 -1.60
N GLU A 370 -19.85 15.97 -0.58
CA GLU A 370 -19.58 17.42 -0.67
C GLU A 370 -18.62 17.68 -1.84
N ARG A 371 -17.48 16.99 -1.87
CA ARG A 371 -16.46 17.19 -2.91
C ARG A 371 -16.96 16.77 -4.29
N ALA A 372 -17.76 15.72 -4.42
CA ALA A 372 -18.36 15.31 -5.68
C ALA A 372 -19.33 16.37 -6.23
N VAL A 373 -20.15 17.00 -5.38
CA VAL A 373 -21.00 18.12 -5.80
C VAL A 373 -20.14 19.29 -6.32
N LEU A 374 -19.07 19.64 -5.62
CA LEU A 374 -18.15 20.70 -6.06
C LEU A 374 -17.51 20.39 -7.41
N VAL A 375 -17.10 19.14 -7.65
CA VAL A 375 -16.60 18.70 -8.96
C VAL A 375 -17.65 18.93 -10.04
N ARG A 376 -18.93 18.61 -9.78
CA ARG A 376 -20.02 18.83 -10.74
C ARG A 376 -20.29 20.32 -10.99
N LEU A 377 -20.26 21.15 -9.95
CA LEU A 377 -20.46 22.60 -10.06
C LEU A 377 -19.36 23.29 -10.86
N PHE A 378 -18.10 22.95 -10.60
CA PHE A 378 -16.95 23.58 -11.26
C PHE A 378 -16.61 22.94 -12.61
N SER A 379 -17.29 21.87 -13.01
CA SER A 379 -17.06 21.23 -14.30
C SER A 379 -17.71 22.04 -15.43
N THR A 380 -16.88 22.74 -16.20
CA THR A 380 -17.21 23.08 -17.59
C THR A 380 -17.27 21.78 -18.39
N ALA A 381 -18.46 21.33 -18.79
CA ALA A 381 -18.75 20.15 -19.62
C ALA A 381 -17.74 18.98 -19.50
N ASN A 382 -18.11 17.90 -18.79
CA ASN A 382 -17.38 16.62 -18.57
C ASN A 382 -16.98 15.85 -19.85
N THR A 383 -16.42 16.56 -20.82
CA THR A 383 -16.01 16.09 -22.12
C THR A 383 -14.59 15.58 -22.01
N GLN A 384 -14.44 14.27 -22.07
CA GLN A 384 -13.14 13.64 -22.28
C GLN A 384 -12.92 13.56 -23.79
N VAL A 385 -11.70 13.90 -24.22
CA VAL A 385 -11.25 13.70 -25.60
C VAL A 385 -10.53 12.36 -25.66
N CYS A 386 -10.71 11.62 -26.75
CA CYS A 386 -9.93 10.41 -27.02
C CYS A 386 -8.46 10.77 -27.24
N ASP A 387 -7.56 10.15 -26.48
CA ASP A 387 -6.10 10.35 -26.63
C ASP A 387 -5.54 9.62 -27.86
N ASN A 388 -6.37 8.91 -28.61
CA ASN A 388 -6.02 8.57 -29.99
C ASN A 388 -6.18 9.84 -30.85
N VAL A 389 -5.05 10.39 -31.29
CA VAL A 389 -4.99 11.61 -32.11
C VAL A 389 -5.85 11.54 -33.38
N GLN A 390 -6.12 10.33 -33.89
CA GLN A 390 -6.97 10.09 -35.07
C GLN A 390 -8.47 10.04 -34.75
N CYS A 391 -8.86 9.88 -33.48
CA CYS A 391 -10.25 9.61 -33.11
C CYS A 391 -11.05 10.87 -32.78
N GLN A 392 -10.44 11.90 -32.18
CA GLN A 392 -11.05 13.20 -31.81
C GLN A 392 -12.42 13.16 -31.11
N LYS A 393 -12.93 11.97 -30.73
CA LYS A 393 -14.24 11.79 -30.12
C LYS A 393 -14.23 12.51 -28.78
N ARG A 394 -15.26 13.33 -28.59
CA ARG A 394 -15.57 14.03 -27.34
C ARG A 394 -16.85 13.42 -26.80
N ALA A 395 -16.80 12.86 -25.62
CA ALA A 395 -17.97 12.30 -24.98
C ALA A 395 -17.84 12.38 -23.47
N ASN A 396 -18.85 11.88 -22.74
CA ASN A 396 -18.76 11.83 -21.30
C ASN A 396 -17.60 10.92 -20.89
N ARG A 397 -16.80 11.31 -19.89
CA ARG A 397 -15.68 10.53 -19.37
C ARG A 397 -16.05 9.08 -19.01
N LYS A 398 -17.27 8.82 -18.55
CA LYS A 398 -17.78 7.46 -18.24
C LYS A 398 -17.77 6.54 -19.48
N GLU A 399 -17.76 7.10 -20.69
CA GLU A 399 -17.65 6.37 -21.96
C GLU A 399 -16.21 6.05 -22.38
N PHE A 400 -15.21 6.55 -21.65
CA PHE A 400 -13.80 6.35 -21.95
C PHE A 400 -13.17 5.29 -21.03
N ARG A 401 -12.22 4.57 -21.61
CA ARG A 401 -11.41 3.56 -20.96
C ARG A 401 -10.04 4.13 -20.68
N ARG A 402 -9.54 3.98 -19.46
CA ARG A 402 -8.19 4.39 -19.08
C ARG A 402 -7.17 3.31 -19.43
N CYS A 403 -5.98 3.69 -19.88
CA CYS A 403 -4.88 2.73 -20.05
C CYS A 403 -4.51 2.12 -18.68
N SER A 404 -4.65 0.81 -18.51
CA SER A 404 -4.35 0.12 -17.25
C SER A 404 -2.86 0.15 -16.88
N ALA A 405 -1.99 0.35 -17.86
CA ALA A 405 -0.55 0.33 -17.66
C ALA A 405 -0.04 1.67 -17.12
N CYS A 406 -0.27 2.79 -17.82
CA CYS A 406 0.21 4.10 -17.36
C CYS A 406 -0.79 4.91 -16.54
N LEU A 407 -2.09 4.60 -16.66
CA LEU A 407 -3.19 5.28 -15.97
C LEU A 407 -3.35 6.77 -16.31
N VAL A 408 -2.66 7.28 -17.34
CA VAL A 408 -2.72 8.68 -17.75
C VAL A 408 -3.67 8.90 -18.94
N THR A 409 -3.67 7.99 -19.92
CA THR A 409 -4.43 8.18 -21.17
C THR A 409 -5.81 7.51 -21.16
N PHE A 410 -6.75 8.08 -21.93
CA PHE A 410 -8.15 7.71 -22.06
C PHE A 410 -8.53 7.48 -23.53
N TYR A 411 -9.21 6.37 -23.79
CA TYR A 411 -9.64 5.94 -25.12
C TYR A 411 -11.12 5.62 -25.14
N CYS A 412 -11.85 6.05 -26.17
CA CYS A 412 -13.28 5.72 -26.29
C CYS A 412 -13.53 4.24 -26.62
N SER A 413 -12.50 3.52 -27.08
CA SER A 413 -12.63 2.11 -27.46
C SER A 413 -11.28 1.36 -27.37
N LYS A 414 -11.33 0.02 -27.39
CA LYS A 414 -10.12 -0.83 -27.39
C LYS A 414 -9.32 -0.65 -28.68
N GLU A 415 -9.99 -0.36 -29.78
CA GLU A 415 -9.41 -0.14 -31.10
C GLU A 415 -8.58 1.16 -31.10
N CYS A 416 -9.13 2.23 -30.52
CA CYS A 416 -8.39 3.49 -30.36
C CYS A 416 -7.16 3.34 -29.47
N GLN A 417 -7.25 2.54 -28.41
CA GLN A 417 -6.10 2.21 -27.57
C GLN A 417 -5.02 1.46 -28.38
N LYS A 418 -5.41 0.44 -29.16
CA LYS A 418 -4.47 -0.33 -30.00
C LYS A 418 -3.82 0.53 -31.09
N ALA A 419 -4.58 1.41 -31.73
CA ALA A 419 -4.09 2.34 -32.75
C ALA A 419 -3.07 3.31 -32.14
N SER A 420 -3.45 4.01 -31.06
CA SER A 420 -2.55 4.92 -30.34
C SER A 420 -1.29 4.21 -29.82
N TRP A 421 -1.41 2.94 -29.40
CA TRP A 421 -0.27 2.13 -28.97
C TRP A 421 0.74 1.83 -30.09
N LYS A 422 0.26 1.51 -31.29
CA LYS A 422 1.11 1.14 -32.43
C LYS A 422 1.59 2.34 -33.24
N GLU A 423 0.75 3.36 -33.39
CA GLU A 423 0.90 4.44 -34.37
C GLU A 423 0.97 5.84 -33.73
N GLY A 424 0.55 6.00 -32.46
CA GLY A 424 0.34 7.30 -31.83
C GLY A 424 1.22 7.60 -30.62
N ASP A 425 2.48 7.13 -30.64
CA ASP A 425 3.52 7.32 -29.61
C ASP A 425 3.19 6.92 -28.17
N HIS A 426 1.97 6.42 -27.91
CA HIS A 426 1.54 6.09 -26.56
C HIS A 426 2.42 5.01 -25.94
N LYS A 427 2.94 4.05 -26.71
CA LYS A 427 3.87 3.04 -26.19
C LYS A 427 5.11 3.68 -25.55
N ALA A 428 5.72 4.67 -26.21
CA ALA A 428 6.89 5.37 -25.70
C ALA A 428 6.57 6.17 -24.43
N LEU A 429 5.47 6.94 -24.46
CA LEU A 429 5.01 7.72 -23.29
C LEU A 429 4.61 6.82 -22.12
N CYS A 430 3.96 5.70 -22.38
CA CYS A 430 3.55 4.72 -21.39
C CYS A 430 4.76 4.08 -20.71
N ILE A 431 5.80 3.72 -21.48
CA ILE A 431 7.07 3.21 -20.95
C ILE A 431 7.77 4.28 -20.11
N LEU A 432 7.81 5.53 -20.57
CA LEU A 432 8.40 6.64 -19.82
C LEU A 432 7.70 6.85 -18.48
N GLN A 433 6.37 6.86 -18.45
CA GLN A 433 5.58 7.01 -17.23
C GLN A 433 5.72 5.80 -16.29
N GLN A 434 5.82 4.58 -16.83
CA GLN A 434 6.17 3.40 -16.03
C GLN A 434 7.57 3.53 -15.42
N ARG A 435 8.55 3.97 -16.21
CA ARG A 435 9.93 4.19 -15.76
C ARG A 435 10.01 5.26 -14.67
N GLN A 436 9.34 6.39 -14.84
CA GLN A 436 9.26 7.45 -13.82
C GLN A 436 8.71 6.90 -12.49
N ARG A 437 7.64 6.09 -12.54
CA ARG A 437 7.12 5.42 -11.34
C ARG A 437 8.13 4.44 -10.71
N MET A 438 8.80 3.62 -11.52
CA MET A 438 9.86 2.72 -11.04
C MET A 438 11.05 3.47 -10.43
N GLU A 439 11.33 4.68 -10.93
CA GLU A 439 12.34 5.59 -10.38
C GLU A 439 11.84 6.37 -9.15
N GLY A 440 10.59 6.17 -8.72
CA GLY A 440 9.97 6.89 -7.60
C GLY A 440 9.69 8.36 -7.89
N LYS A 441 9.78 8.78 -9.16
CA LYS A 441 9.46 10.14 -9.54
C LYS A 441 7.97 10.35 -9.33
N PRO A 442 7.59 11.30 -8.48
CA PRO A 442 6.18 11.54 -8.22
C PRO A 442 5.52 12.05 -9.49
N MET A 443 4.29 11.63 -9.74
CA MET A 443 3.53 12.14 -10.87
C MET A 443 3.19 13.61 -10.67
N ASP A 444 3.17 14.36 -11.78
CA ASP A 444 2.66 15.73 -11.79
C ASP A 444 1.16 15.73 -11.57
N ILE A 445 0.68 16.67 -10.76
CA ILE A 445 -0.76 16.88 -10.55
C ILE A 445 -1.38 17.28 -11.89
N SER A 446 -2.46 16.61 -12.29
CA SER A 446 -3.09 16.91 -13.58
C SER A 446 -3.62 18.34 -13.63
N LYS A 447 -3.66 18.96 -14.82
CA LYS A 447 -4.23 20.31 -14.99
C LYS A 447 -5.67 20.42 -14.46
N ARG A 448 -6.46 19.33 -14.55
CA ARG A 448 -7.84 19.27 -14.04
C ARG A 448 -7.87 19.25 -12.51
N ASP A 449 -6.97 18.50 -11.90
CA ASP A 449 -6.85 18.46 -10.44
C ASP A 449 -6.37 19.81 -9.91
N ILE A 450 -5.40 20.46 -10.56
CA ILE A 450 -4.96 21.82 -10.20
C ILE A 450 -6.13 22.81 -10.33
N ALA A 451 -6.85 22.80 -11.45
CA ALA A 451 -7.96 23.73 -11.67
C ALA A 451 -9.09 23.53 -10.63
N PHE A 452 -9.41 22.28 -10.30
CA PHE A 452 -10.37 21.96 -9.24
C PHE A 452 -9.86 22.43 -7.86
N LEU A 453 -8.61 22.12 -7.51
CA LEU A 453 -8.00 22.51 -6.24
C LEU A 453 -8.00 24.05 -6.07
N GLN A 454 -7.73 24.80 -7.14
CA GLN A 454 -7.81 26.26 -7.12
C GLN A 454 -9.21 26.78 -6.81
N GLN A 455 -10.28 26.13 -7.29
CA GLN A 455 -11.64 26.49 -6.93
C GLN A 455 -11.98 26.07 -5.48
N LEU A 456 -11.52 24.88 -5.09
CA LEU A 456 -11.74 24.31 -3.77
C LEU A 456 -11.21 25.23 -2.66
N VAL A 457 -9.96 25.71 -2.80
CA VAL A 457 -9.30 26.51 -1.77
C VAL A 457 -9.94 27.88 -1.57
N VAL A 458 -10.48 28.47 -2.65
CA VAL A 458 -11.21 29.74 -2.57
C VAL A 458 -12.51 29.55 -1.81
N LEU A 459 -13.26 28.49 -2.11
CA LEU A 459 -14.49 28.16 -1.39
C LEU A 459 -14.21 27.85 0.08
N GLU A 460 -13.19 27.05 0.37
CA GLU A 460 -12.84 26.64 1.74
C GLU A 460 -12.37 27.82 2.59
N SER A 461 -11.61 28.75 1.99
CA SER A 461 -11.23 30.02 2.64
C SER A 461 -12.45 30.87 3.00
N ARG A 462 -13.44 30.94 2.10
CA ARG A 462 -14.67 31.72 2.32
C ARG A 462 -15.56 31.08 3.38
N ARG A 463 -15.70 29.75 3.36
CA ARG A 463 -16.44 28.99 4.39
C ARG A 463 -15.89 29.24 5.79
N HIS A 464 -14.57 29.40 5.91
CA HIS A 464 -13.90 29.66 7.20
C HIS A 464 -13.58 31.14 7.43
N LEU A 465 -14.20 32.06 6.70
CA LEU A 465 -13.88 33.49 6.77
C LEU A 465 -14.00 34.08 8.17
N ARG A 466 -14.99 33.65 8.95
CA ARG A 466 -15.16 34.09 10.34
C ARG A 466 -13.94 33.72 11.20
N TYR A 467 -13.54 32.46 11.15
CA TYR A 467 -12.35 31.95 11.84
C TYR A 467 -11.08 32.69 11.40
N LEU A 468 -10.90 32.89 10.09
CA LEU A 468 -9.76 33.61 9.54
C LEU A 468 -9.74 35.08 10.00
N ARG A 469 -10.88 35.77 10.07
CA ARG A 469 -10.97 37.15 10.58
C ARG A 469 -10.62 37.23 12.07
N GLU A 470 -11.11 36.29 12.88
CA GLU A 470 -10.75 36.22 14.30
C GLU A 470 -9.25 36.00 14.48
N ARG A 471 -8.66 35.09 13.70
CA ARG A 471 -7.23 34.82 13.72
C ARG A 471 -6.39 36.00 13.24
N ALA A 472 -6.82 36.69 12.18
CA ALA A 472 -6.18 37.90 11.69
C ALA A 472 -6.11 38.99 12.76
N ARG A 473 -7.23 39.26 13.48
CA ARG A 473 -7.24 40.25 14.56
C ARG A 473 -6.32 39.89 15.73
N ARG A 474 -6.21 38.60 16.04
CA ARG A 474 -5.41 38.11 17.16
C ARG A 474 -3.92 38.06 16.84
N ASP A 475 -3.56 37.47 15.70
CA ASP A 475 -2.17 37.13 15.35
C ASP A 475 -1.50 38.24 14.50
N PHE A 476 -2.31 39.08 13.83
CA PHE A 476 -1.84 40.12 12.90
C PHE A 476 -2.60 41.46 13.06
N PRO A 477 -2.69 42.03 14.28
CA PRO A 477 -3.53 43.22 14.54
C PRO A 477 -3.15 44.44 13.68
N ASP A 478 -1.87 44.57 13.34
CA ASP A 478 -1.34 45.70 12.56
C ASP A 478 -1.32 45.44 11.04
N THR A 479 -1.84 44.30 10.57
CA THR A 479 -1.82 43.95 9.14
C THR A 479 -3.22 44.12 8.55
N PRO A 480 -3.40 44.93 7.50
CA PRO A 480 -4.67 44.96 6.79
C PRO A 480 -4.97 43.57 6.18
N TYR A 481 -6.24 43.21 6.06
CA TYR A 481 -6.61 41.90 5.51
C TYR A 481 -6.08 41.64 4.09
N SER A 482 -5.92 42.69 3.28
CA SER A 482 -5.31 42.62 1.94
C SER A 482 -3.81 42.30 1.98
N GLY A 483 -3.15 42.50 3.12
CA GLY A 483 -1.76 42.13 3.36
C GLY A 483 -1.57 40.73 3.93
N LEU A 484 -2.61 39.89 3.94
CA LEU A 484 -2.56 38.53 4.50
C LEU A 484 -2.65 37.45 3.42
N VAL A 485 -1.89 36.38 3.62
CA VAL A 485 -1.93 35.13 2.86
C VAL A 485 -2.72 34.11 3.68
N VAL A 486 -3.68 33.43 3.03
CA VAL A 486 -4.40 32.31 3.65
C VAL A 486 -3.63 31.02 3.40
N CYS A 487 -3.31 30.29 4.45
CA CYS A 487 -2.60 29.01 4.37
C CYS A 487 -3.55 27.88 4.76
N ILE A 488 -3.74 26.90 3.87
CA ILE A 488 -4.60 25.73 4.07
C ILE A 488 -3.75 24.47 4.02
N ASP A 489 -3.72 23.72 5.12
CA ASP A 489 -2.99 22.45 5.21
C ASP A 489 -3.95 21.27 5.08
N TYR A 490 -3.91 20.63 3.91
CA TYR A 490 -4.65 19.41 3.60
C TYR A 490 -3.89 18.13 3.99
N SER A 491 -2.67 18.25 4.51
CA SER A 491 -1.91 17.08 4.99
C SER A 491 -2.40 16.56 6.35
N VAL A 492 -3.31 17.31 6.98
CA VAL A 492 -3.93 16.98 8.27
C VAL A 492 -5.45 16.97 8.13
N LEU A 493 -6.11 16.16 8.94
CA LEU A 493 -7.56 16.10 9.01
C LEU A 493 -8.01 16.26 10.48
N PRO A 494 -8.91 17.22 10.79
CA PRO A 494 -9.52 18.22 9.91
C PRO A 494 -8.51 19.18 9.28
N THR A 495 -8.81 19.71 8.09
CA THR A 495 -7.96 20.68 7.38
C THR A 495 -7.57 21.82 8.30
N ALA A 496 -6.28 22.13 8.43
CA ALA A 496 -5.82 23.23 9.27
C ALA A 496 -5.70 24.52 8.47
N LEU A 497 -6.23 25.63 8.99
CA LEU A 497 -6.13 26.94 8.38
C LEU A 497 -5.26 27.87 9.22
N SER A 498 -4.40 28.66 8.57
CA SER A 498 -3.56 29.66 9.21
C SER A 498 -3.36 30.88 8.29
N LEU A 499 -2.61 31.88 8.78
CA LEU A 499 -2.36 33.13 8.07
C LEU A 499 -0.86 33.46 8.11
N LYS A 500 -0.37 34.10 7.04
CA LYS A 500 0.97 34.70 6.94
C LYS A 500 0.85 36.13 6.43
N ARG A 501 1.89 36.95 6.62
CA ARG A 501 1.99 38.28 5.99
C ARG A 501 2.39 38.11 4.52
N LEU A 502 1.81 38.92 3.63
CA LEU A 502 2.18 38.99 2.22
C LEU A 502 3.49 39.77 2.04
N GLU A 503 3.74 40.76 2.89
CA GLU A 503 5.01 41.47 2.95
C GLU A 503 6.14 40.50 3.33
N GLY A 504 7.19 40.46 2.52
CA GLY A 504 8.31 39.52 2.71
C GLY A 504 7.95 38.05 2.47
N TYR A 505 6.77 37.74 1.95
CA TYR A 505 6.37 36.35 1.68
C TYR A 505 7.24 35.73 0.59
N GLU A 506 7.87 34.60 0.91
CA GLU A 506 8.57 33.76 -0.04
C GLU A 506 7.94 32.36 -0.05
N TYR A 507 7.78 31.81 -1.25
CA TYR A 507 7.34 30.44 -1.43
C TYR A 507 8.51 29.59 -1.91
N ASP A 508 8.89 28.60 -1.11
CA ASP A 508 9.87 27.60 -1.51
C ASP A 508 9.29 26.20 -1.35
N CYS A 509 9.20 25.49 -2.48
CA CYS A 509 8.88 24.08 -2.54
C CYS A 509 10.01 23.36 -3.28
N PRO A 510 10.85 22.58 -2.59
CA PRO A 510 11.97 21.88 -3.21
C PRO A 510 11.57 20.93 -4.34
N LEU A 511 10.32 20.46 -4.33
CA LEU A 511 9.77 19.50 -5.28
C LEU A 511 9.22 20.15 -6.57
N ASP A 512 9.12 21.47 -6.61
CA ASP A 512 8.57 22.19 -7.75
C ASP A 512 9.57 22.26 -8.91
N SER A 513 9.11 21.92 -10.12
CA SER A 513 9.88 22.13 -11.34
C SER A 513 10.10 23.63 -11.60
N GLU A 514 11.12 23.96 -12.38
CA GLU A 514 11.44 25.34 -12.74
C GLU A 514 10.23 26.10 -13.34
N ASN A 515 9.47 25.43 -14.20
CA ASN A 515 8.22 25.96 -14.77
C ASN A 515 7.17 26.27 -13.69
N PHE A 516 7.07 25.41 -12.66
CA PHE A 516 6.11 25.59 -11.57
C PHE A 516 6.53 26.75 -10.65
N ARG A 517 7.84 26.87 -10.37
CA ARG A 517 8.42 28.00 -9.62
C ARG A 517 8.17 29.33 -10.35
N ALA A 518 8.44 29.39 -11.66
CA ALA A 518 8.20 30.59 -12.47
C ALA A 518 6.71 30.99 -12.44
N ARG A 519 5.79 30.03 -12.57
CA ARG A 519 4.35 30.29 -12.47
C ARG A 519 3.95 30.81 -11.08
N ASN A 520 4.51 30.23 -10.02
CA ASN A 520 4.22 30.62 -8.65
C ASN A 520 4.75 32.04 -8.34
N ALA A 521 5.91 32.42 -8.89
CA ALA A 521 6.43 33.79 -8.78
C ALA A 521 5.46 34.82 -9.37
N VAL A 522 4.93 34.57 -10.58
CA VAL A 522 3.92 35.44 -11.21
C VAL A 522 2.64 35.55 -10.36
N VAL A 523 2.23 34.45 -9.72
CA VAL A 523 1.07 34.45 -8.80
C VAL A 523 1.32 35.33 -7.57
N ILE A 524 2.52 35.27 -6.99
CA ILE A 524 2.90 36.08 -5.83
C ILE A 524 3.01 37.56 -6.21
N GLU A 525 3.67 37.88 -7.32
CA GLU A 525 3.78 39.26 -7.83
C GLU A 525 2.40 39.86 -8.04
N ARG A 526 1.49 39.12 -8.69
CA ARG A 526 0.12 39.60 -8.90
C ARG A 526 -0.64 39.86 -7.60
N ALA A 527 -0.41 39.05 -6.55
CA ALA A 527 -1.00 39.31 -5.24
C ALA A 527 -0.46 40.59 -4.60
N ARG A 528 0.82 40.91 -4.82
CA ARG A 528 1.47 42.13 -4.33
C ARG A 528 1.04 43.38 -5.10
N ASP A 529 0.82 43.25 -6.42
CA ASP A 529 0.38 44.35 -7.27
C ASP A 529 -1.09 44.73 -7.01
N TYR A 530 -1.93 43.75 -6.62
CA TYR A 530 -3.37 43.94 -6.46
C TYR A 530 -3.91 43.36 -5.13
N PRO A 531 -3.37 43.76 -3.97
CA PRO A 531 -3.67 43.12 -2.67
C PRO A 531 -5.13 43.33 -2.23
N ASP A 532 -5.78 44.42 -2.66
CA ASP A 532 -7.17 44.70 -2.31
C ASP A 532 -8.17 43.91 -3.16
N ILE A 533 -7.75 43.41 -4.32
CA ILE A 533 -8.61 42.71 -5.29
C ILE A 533 -8.47 41.19 -5.17
N CYS A 534 -7.27 40.71 -4.83
CA CYS A 534 -6.99 39.27 -4.73
C CYS A 534 -6.31 38.90 -3.41
N THR A 535 -6.62 37.71 -2.92
CA THR A 535 -5.96 37.10 -1.77
C THR A 535 -5.11 35.95 -2.25
N LEU A 536 -3.85 35.93 -1.85
CA LEU A 536 -2.96 34.79 -2.07
C LEU A 536 -3.38 33.66 -1.12
N ILE A 537 -3.56 32.47 -1.68
CA ILE A 537 -3.87 31.25 -0.93
C ILE A 537 -2.75 30.23 -1.18
N GLU A 538 -2.09 29.83 -0.10
CA GLU A 538 -1.07 28.79 -0.08
C GLU A 538 -1.70 27.48 0.41
N THR A 539 -1.44 26.38 -0.29
CA THR A 539 -1.83 25.05 0.18
C THR A 539 -0.61 24.24 0.57
N THR A 540 -0.74 23.46 1.65
CA THR A 540 0.17 22.37 2.00
C THR A 540 -0.52 21.04 1.72
N LEU A 541 0.15 20.20 0.93
CA LEU A 541 -0.27 18.85 0.55
C LEU A 541 0.71 17.84 1.16
N GLU A 542 0.42 16.54 0.98
CA GLU A 542 1.32 15.46 1.40
C GLU A 542 2.78 15.70 0.99
N ARG A 543 3.69 15.35 1.90
CA ARG A 543 5.15 15.51 1.74
C ARG A 543 5.60 16.95 1.46
N LYS A 544 4.87 17.93 2.00
CA LYS A 544 5.14 19.37 1.85
C LYS A 544 5.13 19.86 0.40
N ARG A 545 4.38 19.18 -0.48
CA ARG A 545 4.04 19.76 -1.78
C ARG A 545 3.12 20.97 -1.57
N GLY A 546 3.28 22.01 -2.37
CA GLY A 546 2.41 23.18 -2.29
C GLY A 546 1.79 23.55 -3.63
N VAL A 547 0.61 24.16 -3.58
CA VAL A 547 -0.02 24.83 -4.72
C VAL A 547 -0.43 26.22 -4.28
N LEU A 548 -0.07 27.23 -5.07
CA LEU A 548 -0.54 28.60 -4.90
C LEU A 548 -1.77 28.85 -5.77
N ALA A 549 -2.73 29.58 -5.20
CA ALA A 549 -3.91 30.05 -5.89
C ALA A 549 -4.15 31.54 -5.60
N LEU A 550 -4.78 32.23 -6.55
CA LEU A 550 -5.34 33.57 -6.32
C LEU A 550 -6.85 33.44 -6.22
N GLY A 551 -7.39 33.82 -5.07
CA GLY A 551 -8.82 34.01 -4.90
C GLY A 551 -9.19 35.48 -5.08
N PRO A 552 -10.45 35.80 -5.47
CA PRO A 552 -10.98 37.14 -5.24
C PRO A 552 -10.91 37.44 -3.75
N SER A 553 -10.62 38.69 -3.38
CA SER A 553 -10.39 39.15 -2.00
C SER A 553 -11.30 38.45 -1.00
N VAL A 554 -10.72 37.49 -0.25
CA VAL A 554 -11.45 36.59 0.63
C VAL A 554 -12.13 37.36 1.76
N PHE A 555 -11.53 38.49 2.16
CA PHE A 555 -11.99 39.32 3.27
C PHE A 555 -12.93 40.45 2.86
N SER A 556 -13.12 40.70 1.56
CA SER A 556 -14.04 41.73 1.06
C SER A 556 -15.50 41.44 1.42
N SER A 557 -16.29 42.50 1.65
CA SER A 557 -17.67 42.44 2.17
C SER A 557 -18.74 42.04 1.15
N GLY A 558 -18.36 41.48 0.00
CA GLY A 558 -19.33 40.98 -0.98
C GLY A 558 -20.12 39.80 -0.41
N ASN A 559 -21.45 39.87 -0.45
CA ASN A 559 -22.37 38.78 -0.10
C ASN A 559 -21.87 37.44 -0.67
N SER A 560 -21.93 36.36 0.10
CA SER A 560 -21.59 34.99 -0.33
C SER A 560 -22.30 34.61 -1.64
N ASP A 561 -23.49 35.14 -1.87
CA ASP A 561 -24.30 34.92 -3.06
C ASP A 561 -23.66 35.47 -4.35
N ALA A 562 -22.94 36.58 -4.27
CA ALA A 562 -22.25 37.18 -5.43
C ALA A 562 -21.09 36.31 -5.94
N PHE A 563 -20.53 35.40 -5.12
CA PHE A 563 -19.50 34.46 -5.56
C PHE A 563 -20.01 33.49 -6.61
N TRP A 564 -21.21 32.94 -6.37
CA TRP A 564 -21.86 31.96 -7.22
C TRP A 564 -22.35 32.59 -8.52
N GLU A 565 -22.76 33.87 -8.49
CA GLU A 565 -23.14 34.60 -9.70
C GLU A 565 -21.96 34.94 -10.62
N VAL A 566 -20.75 35.13 -10.06
CA VAL A 566 -19.57 35.61 -10.82
C VAL A 566 -18.64 34.49 -11.29
N ASN A 567 -18.56 33.36 -10.59
CA ASN A 567 -17.55 32.30 -10.87
C ASN A 567 -18.10 31.02 -11.51
N LEU A 568 -19.40 30.94 -11.84
CA LEU A 568 -19.93 29.82 -12.63
C LEU A 568 -19.50 29.98 -14.10
N PRO A 569 -18.75 29.01 -14.66
CA PRO A 569 -18.25 29.16 -16.02
C PRO A 569 -19.34 28.87 -17.06
N GLY A 570 -19.64 29.90 -17.87
CA GLY A 570 -20.37 29.80 -19.14
C GLY A 570 -21.87 30.09 -19.06
N LYS A 571 -22.23 31.37 -19.26
CA LYS A 571 -23.44 31.72 -20.01
C LYS A 571 -23.25 31.21 -21.45
N ASP A 572 -23.57 29.94 -21.71
CA ASP A 572 -23.84 29.49 -23.07
C ASP A 572 -25.34 29.74 -23.30
N ASP A 573 -25.66 30.75 -24.12
CA ASP A 573 -27.01 31.28 -24.38
C ASP A 573 -27.99 30.28 -25.04
N ARG A 574 -27.66 28.98 -25.05
CA ARG A 574 -28.38 27.95 -25.80
C ARG A 574 -29.37 27.10 -24.98
N ASN A 575 -29.32 27.11 -23.64
CA ASN A 575 -30.39 26.52 -22.80
C ASN A 575 -30.35 26.98 -21.32
N PRO A 576 -30.84 28.19 -21.01
CA PRO A 576 -30.79 28.75 -19.65
C PRO A 576 -31.73 28.07 -18.64
N GLN A 577 -32.81 27.41 -19.08
CA GLN A 577 -33.87 26.91 -18.18
C GLN A 577 -33.57 25.52 -17.59
N GLY A 578 -32.91 24.62 -18.33
CA GLY A 578 -32.53 23.29 -17.81
C GLY A 578 -31.40 23.32 -16.78
N ARG A 579 -30.39 24.17 -17.03
CA ARG A 579 -29.17 24.25 -16.21
C ARG A 579 -29.39 25.04 -14.91
N ALA A 580 -30.25 26.07 -14.93
CA ALA A 580 -30.65 26.81 -13.73
C ALA A 580 -31.46 25.95 -12.74
N GLY A 581 -32.32 25.06 -13.24
CA GLY A 581 -33.05 24.10 -12.39
C GLY A 581 -32.14 23.04 -11.77
N GLU A 582 -31.12 22.59 -12.49
CA GLU A 582 -30.12 21.64 -11.99
C GLU A 582 -29.18 22.30 -10.96
N LEU A 583 -28.71 23.51 -11.24
CA LEU A 583 -27.92 24.32 -10.31
C LEU A 583 -28.71 24.71 -9.04
N GLY A 584 -30.00 25.02 -9.16
CA GLY A 584 -30.88 25.28 -8.01
C GLY A 584 -31.10 24.04 -7.14
N ARG A 585 -31.23 22.85 -7.74
CA ARG A 585 -31.23 21.57 -6.99
C ARG A 585 -29.90 21.33 -6.29
N MET A 586 -28.78 21.50 -6.99
CA MET A 586 -27.44 21.31 -6.42
C MET A 586 -27.12 22.31 -5.30
N TYR A 587 -27.52 23.57 -5.44
CA TYR A 587 -27.38 24.59 -4.38
C TYR A 587 -28.19 24.20 -3.15
N ASN A 588 -29.44 23.75 -3.31
CA ASN A 588 -30.25 23.27 -2.21
C ASN A 588 -29.72 21.97 -1.56
N GLU A 589 -29.03 21.11 -2.32
CA GLU A 589 -28.33 19.93 -1.80
C GLU A 589 -27.11 20.29 -0.92
N ILE A 590 -26.38 21.36 -1.25
CA ILE A 590 -25.18 21.77 -0.49
C ILE A 590 -25.44 22.83 0.58
N LYS A 591 -26.57 23.57 0.49
CA LYS A 591 -26.94 24.62 1.42
C LYS A 591 -26.84 24.20 2.90
N PRO A 592 -27.31 23.00 3.32
CA PRO A 592 -27.13 22.54 4.70
C PRO A 592 -25.67 22.41 5.16
N TYR A 593 -24.74 22.17 4.23
CA TYR A 593 -23.30 22.04 4.50
C TYR A 593 -22.57 23.39 4.45
N LEU A 594 -23.12 24.37 3.71
CA LEU A 594 -22.61 25.75 3.63
C LEU A 594 -23.07 26.59 4.84
N ASP A 595 -24.30 26.39 5.30
CA ASP A 595 -24.93 27.13 6.40
C ASP A 595 -24.60 26.56 7.79
N ALA A 596 -24.01 25.35 7.84
CA ALA A 596 -23.50 24.81 9.09
C ALA A 596 -22.21 25.56 9.45
N ASP A 597 -22.30 26.40 10.49
CA ASP A 597 -21.16 26.91 11.28
C ASP A 597 -20.50 25.67 11.95
N VAL A 598 -19.81 24.83 11.17
CA VAL A 598 -19.20 23.59 11.65
C VAL A 598 -17.95 23.98 12.44
N THR A 599 -18.14 24.14 13.74
CA THR A 599 -17.13 23.78 14.73
C THR A 599 -16.46 22.48 14.28
N PHE A 600 -15.15 22.55 14.03
CA PHE A 600 -14.22 21.46 13.72
C PHE A 600 -14.85 20.11 13.33
N SER A 601 -14.68 19.71 12.06
CA SER A 601 -15.14 18.42 11.52
C SER A 601 -15.24 17.28 12.55
N PRO A 602 -16.37 16.55 12.64
CA PRO A 602 -16.59 15.45 13.59
C PRO A 602 -15.47 14.40 13.61
N ILE A 603 -14.72 14.28 12.51
CA ILE A 603 -13.60 13.35 12.35
C ILE A 603 -12.48 13.66 13.35
N GLY A 604 -12.15 14.93 13.57
CA GLY A 604 -11.08 15.34 14.48
C GLY A 604 -11.42 15.12 15.96
N GLU A 605 -12.64 15.47 16.37
CA GLU A 605 -13.11 15.18 17.73
C GLU A 605 -13.22 13.67 17.99
N MET A 606 -13.60 12.88 17.00
CA MET A 606 -13.78 11.44 17.15
C MET A 606 -12.45 10.69 17.32
N PHE A 607 -11.41 11.05 16.55
CA PHE A 607 -10.06 10.50 16.77
C PHE A 607 -9.47 10.95 18.11
N GLY A 608 -9.78 12.17 18.59
CA GLY A 608 -9.40 12.62 19.92
C GLY A 608 -10.07 11.84 21.06
N ARG A 609 -11.32 11.41 20.89
CA ARG A 609 -12.05 10.60 21.88
C ARG A 609 -11.64 9.12 21.90
N LEU A 610 -11.23 8.56 20.77
CA LEU A 610 -10.70 7.18 20.67
C LEU A 610 -9.30 7.00 21.29
N VAL A 611 -8.58 8.08 21.59
CA VAL A 611 -7.28 8.03 22.29
C VAL A 611 -7.44 7.88 23.82
N TYR A 612 -8.69 7.92 24.33
CA TYR A 612 -9.00 7.84 25.77
C TYR A 612 -9.90 6.64 26.16
N ILE A 613 -10.01 5.60 25.31
CA ILE A 613 -10.67 4.33 25.65
C ILE A 613 -9.69 3.17 25.50
#